data_AF-A0A7S3X0L5-F1
#
_entry.id   AF-A0A7S3X0L5-F1
#
_cell.length_a   1.000
_cell.length_b   1.000
_cell.length_c   1.000
_cell.angle_alpha   90.00
_cell.angle_beta   90.00
_cell.angle_gamma   90.00
#
_symmetry.space_group_name_H-M   'P 1'
#
loop_
_entity.id
_entity.type
_entity.pdbx_description
1 polymer ?
#
loop_
_entity_poly.entity_id
_entity_poly.type
_entity_poly.pdbx_seq_one_letter_code
_entity_poly.pdbx_strand_id
1 'polypeptide(L)'
;SRCVGSEKRCVPGKLRARLECSPQAGGPVRLCVWAQTCVMKVAKNTYDYIIVGAGSAGCVVAHRLATAGAGSILVLEAGRDVEDEAGVREPMRYGQAFHTDLDWDFWTTPQPQLHNRRIYQPCGKAVGGTSCLHGMAYVRPPLADFDRWRDRGCTGWGSSDVLPFFTRSECMPGSPDFMASHGTAGPQRVSRIDPERASRVAHAFKVACSEAGYKNVADYNDFEASTGVS
;
A
#
# COMPACT_ATOMS: atom_id res chain seq x y z
N SER A 1 -37.28 1.05 12.36
CA SER A 1 -37.78 -0.22 12.93
C SER A 1 -36.72 -0.75 13.90
N ARG A 2 -37.05 -0.84 15.20
CA ARG A 2 -36.18 -1.43 16.23
C ARG A 2 -36.28 -2.96 16.15
N CYS A 3 -35.16 -3.65 16.36
CA CYS A 3 -35.12 -4.98 16.96
C CYS A 3 -34.00 -5.02 18.01
N VAL A 4 -34.32 -5.60 19.17
CA VAL A 4 -33.57 -5.64 20.42
C VAL A 4 -33.00 -7.04 20.62
N GLY A 5 -31.77 -7.13 21.13
CA GLY A 5 -31.32 -8.13 22.11
C GLY A 5 -30.86 -9.51 21.63
N SER A 6 -29.61 -9.88 21.93
CA SER A 6 -29.33 -10.91 22.94
C SER A 6 -27.84 -10.94 23.32
N GLU A 7 -27.59 -11.20 24.59
CA GLU A 7 -26.30 -11.19 25.30
C GLU A 7 -25.25 -12.15 24.71
N LYS A 8 -24.00 -11.69 24.60
CA LYS A 8 -22.84 -12.58 24.38
C LYS A 8 -22.40 -13.17 25.73
N ARG A 9 -22.69 -14.46 25.95
CA ARG A 9 -22.15 -15.24 27.06
C ARG A 9 -20.97 -16.09 26.54
N CYS A 10 -19.77 -15.86 27.07
CA CYS A 10 -18.61 -16.73 26.82
C CYS A 10 -18.77 -18.05 27.56
N VAL A 11 -18.63 -19.17 26.86
CA VAL A 11 -18.45 -20.49 27.47
C VAL A 11 -17.13 -21.07 26.93
N PRO A 12 -16.16 -21.46 27.79
CA PRO A 12 -14.90 -22.05 27.34
C PRO A 12 -15.07 -23.53 26.97
N GLY A 13 -14.41 -23.95 25.90
CA GLY A 13 -14.19 -25.38 25.61
C GLY A 13 -15.22 -26.04 24.70
N LYS A 14 -15.12 -25.75 23.38
CA LYS A 14 -15.37 -26.64 22.22
C LYS A 14 -15.53 -25.78 20.97
N LEU A 15 -14.43 -25.47 20.27
CA LEU A 15 -14.47 -24.90 18.93
C LEU A 15 -14.51 -26.04 17.90
N ARG A 16 -15.73 -26.39 17.47
CA ARG A 16 -15.95 -26.93 16.12
C ARG A 16 -16.79 -25.90 15.38
N ALA A 17 -16.13 -25.04 14.60
CA ALA A 17 -16.78 -24.29 13.54
C ALA A 17 -16.17 -24.77 12.22
N ARG A 18 -16.82 -25.76 11.60
CA ARG A 18 -16.58 -26.14 10.21
C ARG A 18 -17.50 -25.24 9.39
N LEU A 19 -16.94 -24.23 8.73
CA LEU A 19 -17.65 -23.47 7.70
C LEU A 19 -17.17 -24.01 6.35
N GLU A 20 -18.00 -24.86 5.75
CA GLU A 20 -17.86 -25.24 4.35
C GLU A 20 -18.25 -24.03 3.49
N CYS A 21 -17.30 -23.51 2.73
CA CYS A 21 -17.55 -22.47 1.76
C CYS A 21 -17.98 -23.14 0.44
N SER A 22 -19.27 -23.07 0.11
CA SER A 22 -19.78 -23.34 -1.23
C SER A 22 -19.43 -22.16 -2.17
N PRO A 23 -19.10 -22.40 -3.44
CA PRO A 23 -18.82 -21.33 -4.39
C PRO A 23 -20.13 -20.65 -4.80
N GLN A 24 -20.42 -19.48 -4.24
CA GLN A 24 -21.35 -18.53 -4.88
C GLN A 24 -20.55 -17.45 -5.61
N ALA A 25 -20.81 -17.34 -6.90
CA ALA A 25 -20.25 -16.31 -7.77
C ALA A 25 -20.66 -14.90 -7.28
N GLY A 26 -19.69 -13.99 -7.18
CA GLY A 26 -19.95 -12.54 -7.18
C GLY A 26 -19.88 -11.78 -5.85
N GLY A 27 -19.29 -12.31 -4.77
CA GLY A 27 -19.07 -11.56 -3.52
C GLY A 27 -17.61 -11.08 -3.33
N PRO A 28 -17.35 -10.04 -2.51
CA PRO A 28 -15.99 -9.58 -2.24
C PRO A 28 -15.16 -10.69 -1.59
N VAL A 29 -13.96 -10.92 -2.14
CA VAL A 29 -12.98 -11.90 -1.63
C VAL A 29 -12.58 -11.48 -0.21
N ARG A 30 -13.00 -12.25 0.80
CA ARG A 30 -12.53 -12.06 2.18
C ARG A 30 -11.15 -12.68 2.32
N LEU A 31 -10.14 -11.85 2.58
CA LEU A 31 -8.84 -12.30 3.05
C LEU A 31 -9.04 -12.84 4.48
N CYS A 32 -8.74 -14.11 4.71
CA CYS A 32 -8.84 -14.73 6.03
C CYS A 32 -7.43 -14.97 6.54
N VAL A 33 -6.94 -14.07 7.39
CA VAL A 33 -5.63 -14.19 8.05
C VAL A 33 -5.86 -14.71 9.46
N TRP A 34 -5.29 -15.87 9.77
CA TRP A 34 -5.38 -16.49 11.10
C TRP A 34 -4.07 -16.25 11.86
N ALA A 35 -4.14 -15.61 13.03
CA ALA A 35 -3.00 -15.45 13.93
C ALA A 35 -3.02 -16.48 15.08
N GLN A 36 -1.80 -16.85 15.49
CA GLN A 36 -1.35 -17.64 16.67
C GLN A 36 -1.21 -19.18 16.58
N THR A 37 0.07 -19.59 16.57
CA THR A 37 0.70 -20.85 17.07
C THR A 37 0.04 -22.19 16.75
N CYS A 38 -0.80 -22.27 15.73
CA CYS A 38 -1.21 -23.55 15.16
C CYS A 38 -0.17 -23.96 14.12
N VAL A 39 0.32 -25.21 14.17
CA VAL A 39 1.03 -25.83 13.04
C VAL A 39 0.21 -25.50 11.78
N MET A 40 0.75 -24.65 10.91
CA MET A 40 0.01 -24.15 9.75
C MET A 40 -0.38 -25.36 8.90
N LYS A 41 -1.66 -25.71 8.96
CA LYS A 41 -2.20 -26.79 8.15
C LYS A 41 -2.43 -26.21 6.77
N VAL A 42 -1.37 -26.25 5.95
CA VAL A 42 -1.46 -25.88 4.54
C VAL A 42 -2.55 -26.76 3.93
N ALA A 43 -3.64 -26.15 3.47
CA ALA A 43 -4.85 -26.88 3.08
C ALA A 43 -4.62 -27.80 1.87
N LYS A 44 -3.56 -27.54 1.11
CA LYS A 44 -3.08 -28.32 -0.02
C LYS A 44 -1.56 -28.42 0.04
N ASN A 45 -0.98 -29.53 -0.41
CA ASN A 45 0.48 -29.66 -0.50
C ASN A 45 1.07 -29.00 -1.76
N THR A 46 0.22 -28.47 -2.65
CA THR A 46 0.61 -27.88 -3.94
C THR A 46 -0.24 -26.65 -4.24
N TYR A 47 0.40 -25.63 -4.81
CA TYR A 47 -0.23 -24.39 -5.28
C TYR A 47 0.34 -24.01 -6.64
N ASP A 48 -0.46 -23.34 -7.47
CA ASP A 48 -0.01 -22.84 -8.78
C ASP A 48 0.88 -21.60 -8.60
N TYR A 49 0.60 -20.80 -7.58
CA TYR A 49 1.39 -19.62 -7.21
C TYR A 49 1.69 -19.59 -5.71
N ILE A 50 2.94 -19.31 -5.37
CA ILE A 50 3.37 -19.01 -4.00
C ILE A 50 3.94 -17.60 -3.99
N ILE A 51 3.29 -16.70 -3.26
CA ILE A 51 3.72 -15.31 -3.08
C ILE A 51 4.37 -15.21 -1.71
N VAL A 52 5.65 -14.83 -1.68
CA VAL A 52 6.41 -14.64 -0.44
C VAL A 52 6.41 -13.16 -0.10
N GLY A 53 5.72 -12.83 1.00
CA GLY A 53 5.44 -11.48 1.47
C GLY A 53 4.08 -10.96 1.01
N ALA A 54 3.22 -10.61 1.95
CA ALA A 54 1.99 -9.85 1.73
C ALA A 54 2.24 -8.34 1.90
N GLY A 55 3.36 -7.83 1.38
CA GLY A 55 3.62 -6.39 1.29
C GLY A 55 2.80 -5.72 0.17
N SER A 56 3.06 -4.44 -0.11
CA SER A 56 2.30 -3.66 -1.10
C SER A 56 2.24 -4.34 -2.49
N ALA A 57 3.36 -4.86 -3.00
CA ALA A 57 3.38 -5.60 -4.27
C ALA A 57 2.73 -6.98 -4.16
N GLY A 58 3.01 -7.71 -3.08
CA GLY A 58 2.48 -9.06 -2.86
C GLY A 58 0.95 -9.10 -2.80
N CYS A 59 0.34 -8.14 -2.09
CA CYS A 59 -1.10 -7.97 -2.03
C CYS A 59 -1.71 -7.66 -3.42
N VAL A 60 -1.07 -6.80 -4.21
CA VAL A 60 -1.54 -6.46 -5.57
C VAL A 60 -1.47 -7.68 -6.49
N VAL A 61 -0.35 -8.41 -6.48
CA VAL A 61 -0.18 -9.62 -7.31
C VAL A 61 -1.19 -10.70 -6.89
N ALA A 62 -1.34 -10.96 -5.59
CA ALA A 62 -2.31 -11.92 -5.07
C ALA A 62 -3.73 -11.58 -5.51
N HIS A 63 -4.13 -10.30 -5.39
CA HIS A 63 -5.45 -9.84 -5.82
C HIS A 63 -5.65 -10.03 -7.33
N ARG A 64 -4.67 -9.65 -8.16
CA ARG A 64 -4.77 -9.78 -9.62
C ARG A 64 -4.87 -11.24 -10.07
N LEU A 65 -4.06 -12.12 -9.52
CA LEU A 65 -4.12 -13.56 -9.81
C LEU A 65 -5.46 -14.17 -9.38
N ALA A 66 -5.97 -13.79 -8.21
CA ALA A 66 -7.25 -14.26 -7.71
C ALA A 66 -8.42 -13.80 -8.60
N THR A 67 -8.45 -12.52 -8.98
CA THR A 67 -9.50 -11.96 -9.85
C THR A 67 -9.43 -12.51 -11.27
N ALA A 68 -8.24 -12.87 -11.76
CA ALA A 68 -8.08 -13.53 -13.05
C ALA A 68 -8.45 -15.02 -13.04
N GLY A 69 -8.74 -15.60 -11.86
CA GLY A 69 -8.99 -17.04 -11.73
C GLY A 69 -7.77 -17.88 -12.07
N ALA A 70 -6.56 -17.37 -11.84
CA ALA A 70 -5.30 -17.97 -12.28
C ALA A 70 -4.97 -19.32 -11.64
N GLY A 71 -5.71 -19.73 -10.60
CA GLY A 71 -5.56 -21.01 -9.94
C GLY A 71 -5.49 -20.88 -8.42
N SER A 72 -4.81 -21.83 -7.80
CA SER A 72 -4.56 -21.88 -6.35
C SER A 72 -3.37 -21.01 -5.96
N ILE A 73 -3.59 -20.12 -5.00
CA ILE A 73 -2.60 -19.11 -4.57
C ILE A 73 -2.34 -19.29 -3.08
N LEU A 74 -1.07 -19.37 -2.69
CA LEU A 74 -0.60 -19.31 -1.32
C LEU A 74 0.15 -18.00 -1.11
N VAL A 75 -0.20 -17.24 -0.06
CA VAL A 75 0.55 -16.06 0.36
C VAL A 75 1.18 -16.34 1.71
N LEU A 76 2.50 -16.14 1.81
CA LEU A 76 3.26 -16.32 3.04
C LEU A 76 3.68 -14.96 3.57
N GLU A 77 3.16 -14.56 4.72
CA GLU A 77 3.53 -13.31 5.39
C GLU A 77 4.09 -13.61 6.78
N ALA A 78 5.18 -12.93 7.13
CA ALA A 78 5.84 -13.10 8.43
C ALA A 78 5.14 -12.30 9.53
N GLY A 79 4.55 -11.16 9.17
CA GLY A 79 3.74 -10.33 10.04
C GLY A 79 2.32 -10.81 10.26
N ARG A 80 1.62 -10.17 11.19
CA ARG A 80 0.20 -10.42 11.45
C ARG A 80 -0.71 -9.55 10.58
N ASP A 81 -1.99 -9.87 10.60
CA ASP A 81 -3.04 -8.96 10.13
C ASP A 81 -3.18 -7.78 11.10
N VAL A 82 -3.38 -6.59 10.54
CA VAL A 82 -3.43 -5.31 11.25
C VAL A 82 -4.57 -4.42 10.75
N GLU A 83 -5.54 -4.96 9.99
CA GLU A 83 -6.63 -4.17 9.39
C GLU A 83 -7.39 -3.31 10.41
N ASP A 84 -7.53 -3.79 11.65
CA ASP A 84 -8.25 -3.09 12.73
C ASP A 84 -7.36 -2.29 13.68
N GLU A 85 -6.04 -2.22 13.43
CA GLU A 85 -5.12 -1.47 14.30
C GLU A 85 -5.18 0.04 14.01
N ALA A 86 -5.58 0.81 15.02
CA ALA A 86 -5.68 2.27 14.91
C ALA A 86 -4.35 2.94 14.49
N GLY A 87 -3.21 2.41 14.93
CA GLY A 87 -1.89 2.93 14.54
C GLY A 87 -1.56 2.79 13.05
N VAL A 88 -2.26 1.88 12.35
CA VAL A 88 -2.14 1.67 10.90
C VAL A 88 -3.22 2.42 10.13
N ARG A 89 -4.44 2.48 10.67
CA ARG A 89 -5.58 3.15 10.01
C ARG A 89 -5.56 4.67 10.12
N GLU A 90 -4.94 5.22 11.15
CA GLU A 90 -4.89 6.66 11.40
C GLU A 90 -3.58 7.26 10.88
N PRO A 91 -3.63 8.04 9.79
CA PRO A 91 -2.45 8.62 9.14
C PRO A 91 -1.47 9.33 10.07
N MET A 92 -2.00 10.09 11.03
CA MET A 92 -1.20 10.92 11.93
C MET A 92 -0.40 10.09 12.95
N ARG A 93 -0.66 8.79 13.03
CA ARG A 93 -0.05 7.88 14.00
C ARG A 93 0.97 6.93 13.39
N TYR A 94 1.29 7.05 12.10
CA TYR A 94 2.19 6.12 11.40
C TYR A 94 3.54 5.92 12.12
N GLY A 95 4.09 6.98 12.73
CA GLY A 95 5.35 6.91 13.48
C GLY A 95 5.29 6.05 14.75
N GLN A 96 4.09 5.71 15.26
CA GLN A 96 3.91 4.82 16.41
C GLN A 96 4.20 3.36 16.07
N ALA A 97 4.24 2.99 14.78
CA ALA A 97 4.56 1.63 14.34
C ALA A 97 6.07 1.36 14.29
N PHE A 98 6.92 2.40 14.38
CA PHE A 98 8.38 2.28 14.37
C PHE A 98 8.91 1.62 15.64
N HIS A 99 9.93 0.75 15.50
CA HIS A 99 10.50 -0.02 16.61
C HIS A 99 9.49 -0.87 17.39
N THR A 100 8.40 -1.28 16.73
CA THR A 100 7.40 -2.20 17.29
C THR A 100 7.49 -3.56 16.63
N ASP A 101 6.59 -4.48 16.99
CA ASP A 101 6.50 -5.77 16.32
C ASP A 101 5.95 -5.69 14.88
N LEU A 102 5.42 -4.53 14.47
CA LEU A 102 5.03 -4.23 13.09
C LEU A 102 6.20 -3.83 12.19
N ASP A 103 7.38 -3.63 12.77
CA ASP A 103 8.59 -3.26 12.06
C ASP A 103 9.60 -4.41 12.08
N TRP A 104 10.32 -4.57 10.98
CA TRP A 104 11.51 -5.40 10.94
C TRP A 104 12.66 -4.77 11.73
N ASP A 105 12.61 -3.45 11.94
CA ASP A 105 13.57 -2.67 12.72
C ASP A 105 15.00 -2.87 12.21
N PHE A 106 15.17 -2.74 10.89
CA PHE A 106 16.48 -2.88 10.28
C PHE A 106 17.37 -1.69 10.57
N TRP A 107 18.67 -1.98 10.64
CA TRP A 107 19.70 -0.97 10.80
C TRP A 107 20.82 -1.28 9.83
N THR A 108 21.34 -0.26 9.17
CA THR A 108 22.55 -0.43 8.36
C THR A 108 23.73 -0.85 9.24
N THR A 109 24.76 -1.41 8.61
CA THR A 109 26.10 -1.42 9.20
C THR A 109 26.59 0.02 9.42
N PRO A 110 27.60 0.27 10.28
CA PRO A 110 28.23 1.57 10.39
C PRO A 110 28.67 2.11 9.03
N GLN A 111 28.26 3.33 8.70
CA GLN A 111 28.55 3.95 7.42
C GLN A 111 29.75 4.92 7.57
N PRO A 112 30.94 4.61 7.00
CA PRO A 112 32.13 5.44 7.18
C PRO A 112 31.93 6.90 6.74
N GLN A 113 31.22 7.09 5.63
CA GLN A 113 30.90 8.40 5.07
C GLN A 113 29.83 9.16 5.87
N LEU A 114 29.22 8.53 6.88
CA LEU A 114 28.26 9.15 7.80
C LEU A 114 28.78 9.13 9.24
N HIS A 115 30.09 9.31 9.44
CA HIS A 115 30.76 9.29 10.74
C HIS A 115 30.51 8.00 11.52
N ASN A 116 30.54 6.85 10.82
CA ASN A 116 30.27 5.52 11.36
C ASN A 116 28.89 5.37 12.03
N ARG A 117 27.94 6.25 11.72
CA ARG A 117 26.56 6.08 12.20
C ARG A 117 25.92 4.84 11.57
N ARG A 118 25.05 4.20 12.34
CA ARG A 118 24.08 3.23 11.83
C ARG A 118 22.79 3.98 11.54
N ILE A 119 22.17 3.68 10.41
CA ILE A 119 20.94 4.33 9.97
C ILE A 119 19.80 3.34 10.13
N TYR A 120 18.78 3.77 10.86
CA TYR A 120 17.53 3.03 11.03
C TYR A 120 16.76 3.00 9.70
N GLN A 121 16.24 1.83 9.33
CA GLN A 121 15.53 1.57 8.09
C GLN A 121 14.20 0.85 8.40
N PRO A 122 13.13 1.60 8.73
CA PRO A 122 11.83 1.01 9.04
C PRO A 122 11.31 0.22 7.83
N CYS A 123 10.93 -1.03 8.06
CA CYS A 123 10.37 -1.93 7.05
C CYS A 123 9.20 -2.70 7.64
N GLY A 124 8.02 -2.59 7.04
CA GLY A 124 6.81 -3.18 7.62
C GLY A 124 6.82 -4.70 7.63
N LYS A 125 6.40 -5.28 8.75
CA LYS A 125 6.23 -6.70 9.02
C LYS A 125 4.78 -6.96 9.44
N ALA A 126 3.88 -6.84 8.48
CA ALA A 126 2.44 -7.01 8.64
C ALA A 126 1.81 -7.35 7.27
N VAL A 127 0.56 -7.80 7.25
CA VAL A 127 -0.22 -7.83 6.00
C VAL A 127 -0.43 -6.39 5.52
N GLY A 128 0.08 -6.09 4.32
CA GLY A 128 0.28 -4.74 3.79
C GLY A 128 1.75 -4.30 3.78
N GLY A 129 2.60 -4.88 4.62
CA GLY A 129 4.04 -4.58 4.70
C GLY A 129 4.30 -3.11 5.01
N THR A 130 5.25 -2.48 4.31
CA THR A 130 5.63 -1.08 4.58
C THR A 130 4.52 -0.07 4.27
N SER A 131 3.48 -0.40 3.50
CA SER A 131 2.32 0.49 3.39
C SER A 131 1.48 0.57 4.66
N CYS A 132 1.76 -0.22 5.69
CA CYS A 132 1.18 -0.03 7.03
C CYS A 132 1.94 1.00 7.87
N LEU A 133 3.17 1.36 7.47
CA LEU A 133 4.09 2.23 8.23
C LEU A 133 4.42 3.54 7.49
N HIS A 134 3.97 3.71 6.25
CA HIS A 134 4.35 4.85 5.41
C HIS A 134 3.60 6.14 5.78
N GLY A 135 4.18 7.29 5.44
CA GLY A 135 3.55 8.61 5.61
C GLY A 135 2.50 8.97 4.54
N MET A 136 1.98 7.98 3.80
CA MET A 136 0.91 8.13 2.80
C MET A 136 1.15 9.08 1.62
N ALA A 137 2.38 9.55 1.41
CA ALA A 137 2.71 10.32 0.23
C ALA A 137 2.50 9.48 -1.04
N TYR A 138 1.69 10.00 -1.97
CA TYR A 138 1.51 9.43 -3.30
C TYR A 138 2.27 10.29 -4.32
N VAL A 139 3.39 9.76 -4.81
CA VAL A 139 4.26 10.44 -5.76
C VAL A 139 4.56 9.49 -6.90
N ARG A 140 4.26 9.90 -8.12
CA ARG A 140 4.58 9.14 -9.31
C ARG A 140 6.04 9.35 -9.69
N PRO A 141 6.74 8.28 -10.11
CA PRO A 141 8.10 8.40 -10.64
C PRO A 141 8.12 9.17 -11.98
N PRO A 142 9.22 9.88 -12.30
CA PRO A 142 9.44 10.45 -13.62
C PRO A 142 9.43 9.36 -14.71
N LEU A 143 8.70 9.57 -15.80
CA LEU A 143 8.59 8.56 -16.88
C LEU A 143 9.95 8.22 -17.52
N ALA A 144 10.88 9.18 -17.57
CA ALA A 144 12.22 8.97 -18.10
C ALA A 144 13.02 7.90 -17.34
N ASP A 145 12.70 7.62 -16.07
CA ASP A 145 13.37 6.57 -15.32
C ASP A 145 13.03 5.17 -15.86
N PHE A 146 11.82 4.98 -16.37
CA PHE A 146 11.37 3.73 -17.01
C PHE A 146 12.06 3.52 -18.36
N ASP A 147 12.16 4.57 -19.17
CA ASP A 147 12.92 4.48 -20.42
C ASP A 147 14.38 4.10 -20.16
N ARG A 148 15.02 4.67 -19.11
CA ARG A 148 16.36 4.25 -18.69
C ARG A 148 16.43 2.79 -18.24
N TRP A 149 15.38 2.24 -17.62
CA TRP A 149 15.33 0.83 -17.24
C TRP A 149 15.25 -0.06 -18.48
N ARG A 150 14.35 0.28 -19.42
CA ARG A 150 14.24 -0.42 -20.70
C ARG A 150 15.57 -0.43 -21.44
N ASP A 151 16.22 0.73 -21.53
CA ASP A 151 17.50 0.87 -22.26
C ASP A 151 18.65 0.12 -21.57
N ARG A 152 18.49 -0.25 -20.28
CA ARG A 152 19.40 -1.12 -19.52
C ARG A 152 19.03 -2.61 -19.57
N GLY A 153 18.07 -2.98 -20.41
CA GLY A 153 17.69 -4.38 -20.66
C GLY A 153 16.39 -4.82 -19.99
N CYS A 154 15.70 -3.95 -19.24
CA CYS A 154 14.36 -4.24 -18.71
C CYS A 154 13.31 -4.10 -19.82
N THR A 155 13.34 -5.00 -20.80
CA THR A 155 12.42 -4.98 -21.95
C THR A 155 10.96 -4.96 -21.47
N GLY A 156 10.13 -4.08 -22.04
CA GLY A 156 8.73 -3.90 -21.64
C GLY A 156 8.53 -3.02 -20.40
N TRP A 157 9.57 -2.33 -19.94
CA TRP A 157 9.49 -1.34 -18.84
C TRP A 157 9.72 0.09 -19.34
N GLY A 158 9.44 0.40 -20.61
CA GLY A 158 9.48 1.78 -21.11
C GLY A 158 8.33 2.62 -20.55
N SER A 159 8.43 3.94 -20.68
CA SER A 159 7.39 4.87 -20.22
C SER A 159 5.99 4.53 -20.77
N SER A 160 5.89 4.23 -22.06
CA SER A 160 4.65 3.80 -22.72
C SER A 160 4.09 2.48 -22.19
N ASP A 161 4.95 1.58 -21.72
CA ASP A 161 4.55 0.26 -21.22
C ASP A 161 3.93 0.35 -19.82
N VAL A 162 4.45 1.25 -18.97
CA VAL A 162 4.04 1.37 -17.56
C VAL A 162 2.91 2.38 -17.34
N LEU A 163 2.79 3.40 -18.19
CA LEU A 163 1.79 4.46 -18.04
C LEU A 163 0.35 3.94 -17.86
N PRO A 164 -0.12 2.92 -18.62
CA PRO A 164 -1.46 2.38 -18.44
C PRO A 164 -1.69 1.68 -17.09
N PHE A 165 -0.63 1.34 -16.34
CA PHE A 165 -0.74 0.70 -15.03
C PHE A 165 -0.85 1.72 -13.90
N PHE A 166 -0.21 2.88 -14.02
CA PHE A 166 -0.38 3.96 -13.05
C PHE A 166 -1.83 4.44 -13.02
N THR A 167 -2.39 4.79 -14.19
CA THR A 167 -3.80 5.20 -14.30
C THR A 167 -4.78 4.09 -13.91
N ARG A 168 -4.44 2.82 -14.11
CA ARG A 168 -5.31 1.70 -13.68
C ARG A 168 -5.27 1.43 -12.18
N SER A 169 -4.16 1.77 -11.52
CA SER A 169 -3.96 1.48 -10.10
C SER A 169 -4.77 2.39 -9.17
N GLU A 170 -4.98 3.63 -9.58
CA GLU A 170 -5.52 4.68 -8.70
C GLU A 170 -6.99 5.03 -8.97
N CYS A 171 -7.60 5.62 -7.95
CA CYS A 171 -8.86 6.34 -8.00
C CYS A 171 -8.63 7.72 -7.37
N MET A 172 -8.46 8.72 -8.23
CA MET A 172 -8.31 10.12 -7.87
C MET A 172 -9.62 10.86 -8.21
N PRO A 173 -10.41 11.28 -7.20
CA PRO A 173 -11.60 12.10 -7.42
C PRO A 173 -11.19 13.56 -7.64
N GLY A 174 -11.71 14.23 -8.68
CA GLY A 174 -11.31 15.61 -8.95
C GLY A 174 -12.03 16.28 -10.12
N SER A 175 -11.57 17.48 -10.49
CA SER A 175 -12.05 18.22 -11.66
C SER A 175 -11.55 17.58 -12.97
N PRO A 176 -12.24 17.81 -14.11
CA PRO A 176 -11.87 17.23 -15.40
C PRO A 176 -10.41 17.45 -15.80
N ASP A 177 -9.84 18.61 -15.46
CA ASP A 177 -8.46 18.98 -15.78
C ASP A 177 -7.43 18.06 -15.12
N PHE A 178 -7.70 17.58 -13.90
CA PHE A 178 -6.85 16.59 -13.22
C PHE A 178 -7.21 15.17 -13.62
N MET A 179 -8.41 14.91 -14.14
CA MET A 179 -8.78 13.55 -14.57
C MET A 179 -8.10 13.14 -15.88
N ALA A 180 -7.55 14.08 -16.66
CA ALA A 180 -6.94 13.80 -17.96
C ALA A 180 -5.71 12.87 -17.86
N SER A 181 -4.93 12.94 -16.78
CA SER A 181 -3.72 12.14 -16.55
C SER A 181 -3.85 11.17 -15.37
N HIS A 182 -5.06 11.00 -14.81
CA HIS A 182 -5.31 10.22 -13.60
C HIS A 182 -6.37 9.12 -13.79
N GLY A 183 -6.19 8.06 -13.02
CA GLY A 183 -7.15 6.96 -12.85
C GLY A 183 -8.31 7.33 -11.96
N THR A 184 -9.50 6.87 -12.29
CA THR A 184 -10.73 7.21 -11.55
C THR A 184 -11.45 5.99 -10.99
N ALA A 185 -10.98 4.79 -11.32
CA ALA A 185 -11.66 3.52 -11.02
C ALA A 185 -10.75 2.46 -10.39
N GLY A 186 -9.46 2.75 -10.20
CA GLY A 186 -8.50 1.83 -9.58
C GLY A 186 -8.76 1.61 -8.09
N PRO A 187 -8.21 0.53 -7.51
CA PRO A 187 -8.45 0.19 -6.11
C PRO A 187 -7.77 1.16 -5.12
N GLN A 188 -6.70 1.84 -5.52
CA GLN A 188 -5.95 2.73 -4.63
C GLN A 188 -6.59 4.12 -4.62
N ARG A 189 -7.30 4.47 -3.54
CA ARG A 189 -7.84 5.81 -3.37
C ARG A 189 -6.71 6.80 -3.11
N VAL A 190 -6.64 7.83 -3.94
CA VAL A 190 -5.70 8.94 -3.82
C VAL A 190 -6.51 10.21 -3.63
N SER A 191 -6.09 11.09 -2.73
CA SER A 191 -6.73 12.38 -2.52
C SER A 191 -5.69 13.48 -2.38
N ARG A 192 -6.10 14.70 -2.72
CA ARG A 192 -5.31 15.90 -2.46
C ARG A 192 -5.70 16.48 -1.11
N ILE A 193 -4.73 17.10 -0.46
CA ILE A 193 -5.02 17.97 0.68
C ILE A 193 -5.77 19.18 0.11
N ASP A 194 -6.94 19.45 0.67
CA ASP A 194 -7.71 20.66 0.38
C ASP A 194 -6.84 21.89 0.71
N PRO A 195 -6.59 22.81 -0.25
CA PRO A 195 -5.79 24.00 -0.02
C PRO A 195 -6.26 24.84 1.17
N GLU A 196 -7.56 24.86 1.48
CA GLU A 196 -8.11 25.58 2.63
C GLU A 196 -7.78 24.89 3.96
N ARG A 197 -7.55 23.58 3.92
CA ARG A 197 -7.13 22.77 5.08
C ARG A 197 -5.62 22.66 5.20
N ALA A 198 -4.86 23.10 4.19
CA ALA A 198 -3.42 23.10 4.25
C ALA A 198 -2.93 24.03 5.37
N SER A 199 -1.83 23.64 6.03
CA SER A 199 -1.27 24.46 7.10
C SER A 199 -0.72 25.78 6.54
N ARG A 200 -0.72 26.84 7.36
CA ARG A 200 -0.10 28.13 6.98
C ARG A 200 1.37 27.97 6.62
N VAL A 201 2.05 27.01 7.24
CA VAL A 201 3.46 26.68 6.94
C VAL A 201 3.60 26.08 5.54
N ALA A 202 2.70 25.17 5.13
CA ALA A 202 2.73 24.59 3.79
C ALA A 202 2.52 25.67 2.71
N HIS A 203 1.59 26.61 2.94
CA HIS A 203 1.38 27.74 2.03
C HIS A 203 2.62 28.65 1.97
N ALA A 204 3.16 29.04 3.12
CA ALA A 204 4.36 29.88 3.18
C ALA A 204 5.57 29.20 2.50
N PHE A 205 5.73 27.89 2.67
CA PHE A 205 6.75 27.11 1.99
C PHE A 205 6.59 27.17 0.46
N LYS A 206 5.37 26.98 -0.06
CA LYS A 206 5.09 27.07 -1.50
C LYS A 206 5.40 28.45 -2.08
N VAL A 207 5.07 29.52 -1.35
CA VAL A 207 5.41 30.90 -1.74
C VAL A 207 6.92 31.09 -1.78
N ALA A 208 7.63 30.71 -0.72
CA ALA A 208 9.09 30.85 -0.65
C ALA A 208 9.81 30.07 -1.77
N CYS A 209 9.33 28.88 -2.12
CA CYS A 209 9.86 28.15 -3.27
C CYS A 209 9.63 28.90 -4.59
N SER A 210 8.47 29.52 -4.77
CA SER A 210 8.18 30.31 -5.97
C SER A 210 9.10 31.54 -6.07
N GLU A 211 9.33 32.23 -4.94
CA GLU A 211 10.28 33.36 -4.85
C GLU A 211 11.73 32.94 -5.12
N ALA A 212 12.10 31.72 -4.74
CA ALA A 212 13.40 31.11 -5.06
C ALA A 212 13.51 30.63 -6.52
N GLY A 213 12.47 30.81 -7.35
CA GLY A 213 12.47 30.49 -8.78
C GLY A 213 12.03 29.07 -9.12
N TYR A 214 11.52 28.28 -8.16
CA TYR A 214 10.95 26.98 -8.46
C TYR A 214 9.58 27.12 -9.14
N LYS A 215 9.38 26.35 -10.22
CA LYS A 215 8.11 26.33 -10.94
C LYS A 215 6.97 25.88 -10.03
N ASN A 216 5.92 26.69 -9.94
CA ASN A 216 4.65 26.27 -9.35
C ASN A 216 3.91 25.40 -10.37
N VAL A 217 3.56 24.18 -9.97
CA VAL A 217 2.88 23.20 -10.82
C VAL A 217 1.51 22.91 -10.23
N ALA A 218 0.50 22.80 -11.10
CA ALA A 218 -0.86 22.51 -10.65
C ALA A 218 -0.98 21.08 -10.11
N ASP A 219 -0.21 20.17 -10.69
CA ASP A 219 -0.11 18.77 -10.30
C ASP A 219 1.31 18.26 -10.51
N TYR A 220 1.90 17.70 -9.47
CA TYR A 220 3.22 17.07 -9.53
C TYR A 220 3.15 15.67 -10.18
N ASN A 221 1.96 15.07 -10.23
CA ASN A 221 1.74 13.69 -10.65
C ASN A 221 1.13 13.58 -12.06
N ASP A 222 1.19 14.63 -12.88
CA ASP A 222 0.60 14.67 -14.23
C ASP A 222 1.45 13.99 -15.32
N PHE A 223 2.63 13.46 -14.97
CA PHE A 223 3.67 12.89 -15.82
C PHE A 223 4.48 13.88 -16.67
N GLU A 224 4.13 15.16 -16.66
CA GLU A 224 4.84 16.22 -17.38
C GLU A 224 5.71 17.03 -16.40
N ALA A 225 5.12 17.45 -15.28
CA ALA A 225 5.74 18.20 -14.21
C ALA A 225 6.43 17.27 -13.18
N SER A 226 7.52 16.62 -13.60
CA SER A 226 8.34 15.79 -12.69
C SER A 226 9.24 16.58 -11.73
N THR A 227 9.16 17.92 -11.75
CA THR A 227 9.89 18.84 -10.87
C THR A 227 9.04 20.09 -10.59
N GLY A 228 9.28 20.75 -9.46
CA GLY A 228 8.57 21.97 -9.06
C GLY A 228 7.89 21.83 -7.72
N VAL A 229 6.97 22.77 -7.42
CA VAL A 229 6.22 22.79 -6.16
C VAL A 229 4.72 22.84 -6.45
N SER A 230 3.98 21.88 -5.91
CA SER A 230 2.53 21.76 -6.02
C SER A 230 1.81 22.15 -4.74
#